data_AF-A0A9P0A2A4-F1
#
_entry.id   AF-A0A9P0A2A4-F1
#
_cell.length_a   1.000
_cell.length_b   1.000
_cell.length_c   1.000
_cell.angle_alpha   90.00
_cell.angle_beta   90.00
_cell.angle_gamma   90.00
#
_symmetry.space_group_name_H-M   'P 1'
#
loop_
_entity.id
_entity.type
_entity.pdbx_description
1 polymer ?
#
loop_
_entity_poly.entity_id
_entity_poly.type
_entity_poly.pdbx_seq_one_letter_code
_entity_poly.pdbx_strand_id
1 'polypeptide(L)'
;MPLSWSSRDCIFVNTSHPDKRVAVTKSKRELKDLSDDSTDIFTTTVLDHYIQRPDELEALCLAKFASLYNYRKNRPPRNSKSINEDGSGDEWDFEIEEGIVNNVWLPLKNNCGFIRKREIGKVIRYVRFNKECHEDDYYRENLMLYLPWRDENTD
;
A
#
# COMPACT_ATOMS: atom_id res chain seq x y z
N MET A 1 -4.88 28.98 -5.79
CA MET A 1 -4.04 28.68 -4.61
C MET A 1 -4.78 27.70 -3.71
N PRO A 2 -4.14 26.68 -3.13
CA PRO A 2 -4.80 25.80 -2.16
C PRO A 2 -5.20 26.59 -0.91
N LEU A 3 -6.35 26.25 -0.32
CA LEU A 3 -6.96 26.97 0.81
C LEU A 3 -6.26 26.72 2.16
N SER A 4 -5.43 25.69 2.28
CA SER A 4 -4.57 25.43 3.45
C SER A 4 -3.36 24.57 3.09
N TRP A 5 -2.30 24.66 3.89
CA TRP A 5 -1.11 23.81 3.80
C TRP A 5 -1.07 22.87 5.01
N SER A 6 -0.80 21.58 4.78
CA SER A 6 -0.58 20.59 5.84
C SER A 6 0.84 20.04 5.71
N SER A 7 1.54 19.89 6.84
CA SER A 7 2.84 19.21 6.88
C SER A 7 2.71 17.69 6.72
N ARG A 8 1.49 17.15 6.89
CA ARG A 8 1.20 15.72 6.79
C ARG A 8 0.39 15.41 5.54
N ASP A 9 0.87 14.46 4.78
CA ASP A 9 0.11 13.84 3.68
C ASP A 9 -1.14 13.15 4.23
N CYS A 10 -2.21 13.17 3.45
CA CYS A 10 -3.45 12.45 3.75
C CYS A 10 -3.65 11.31 2.76
N ILE A 11 -4.18 10.18 3.22
CA ILE A 11 -4.55 9.04 2.37
C ILE A 11 -5.96 8.58 2.72
N PHE A 12 -6.77 8.29 1.70
CA PHE A 12 -8.09 7.71 1.89
C PHE A 12 -8.02 6.19 1.67
N VAL A 13 -8.54 5.42 2.62
CA VAL A 13 -8.67 3.96 2.54
C VAL A 13 -10.15 3.64 2.39
N ASN A 14 -10.51 3.01 1.26
CA ASN A 14 -11.90 2.67 1.00
C ASN A 14 -12.29 1.37 1.71
N THR A 15 -12.84 1.53 2.91
CA THR A 15 -13.32 0.47 3.81
C THR A 15 -14.74 -0.01 3.50
N SER A 16 -15.34 0.45 2.40
CA SER A 16 -16.62 -0.10 1.91
C SER A 16 -16.48 -1.59 1.60
N HIS A 17 -17.59 -2.31 1.66
CA HIS A 17 -17.69 -3.70 1.19
C HIS A 17 -17.12 -3.86 -0.23
N PRO A 18 -16.52 -5.01 -0.56
CA PRO A 18 -15.91 -5.26 -1.88
C PRO A 18 -16.84 -4.91 -3.05
N ASP A 19 -18.12 -5.30 -2.95
CA ASP A 19 -19.13 -5.06 -3.99
C ASP A 19 -19.47 -3.58 -4.20
N LYS A 20 -19.28 -2.76 -3.17
CA LYS A 20 -19.60 -1.32 -3.16
C LYS A 20 -18.36 -0.45 -3.35
N ARG A 21 -17.17 -1.06 -3.47
CA ARG A 21 -15.90 -0.34 -3.53
C ARG A 21 -15.73 0.30 -4.90
N VAL A 22 -15.65 1.63 -4.92
CA VAL A 22 -15.38 2.38 -6.16
C VAL A 22 -13.95 2.12 -6.60
N ALA A 23 -13.78 1.60 -7.82
CA ALA A 23 -12.49 1.44 -8.48
C ALA A 23 -12.18 2.67 -9.37
N VAL A 24 -10.90 3.04 -9.42
CA VAL A 24 -10.42 4.14 -10.29
C VAL A 24 -9.83 3.52 -11.54
N THR A 25 -10.20 4.04 -12.71
CA THR A 25 -9.64 3.59 -13.99
C THR A 25 -8.23 4.10 -14.19
N LYS A 26 -7.39 3.33 -14.89
CA LYS A 26 -6.05 3.74 -15.31
C LYS A 26 -6.09 5.00 -16.16
N SER A 27 -4.94 5.66 -16.29
CA SER A 27 -4.85 6.86 -17.11
C SER A 27 -5.10 6.54 -18.59
N LYS A 28 -5.59 7.52 -19.37
CA LYS A 28 -5.82 7.35 -20.82
C LYS A 28 -4.58 6.90 -21.60
N ARG A 29 -3.38 7.18 -21.08
CA ARG A 29 -2.12 6.74 -21.70
C ARG A 29 -1.91 5.26 -21.46
N GLU A 30 -1.95 4.84 -20.20
CA GLU A 30 -1.83 3.43 -19.81
C GLU A 30 -2.91 2.57 -20.47
N LEU A 31 -4.14 3.07 -20.58
CA LEU A 31 -5.25 2.37 -21.27
C LEU A 31 -5.01 2.20 -22.78
N LYS A 32 -4.24 3.08 -23.43
CA LYS A 32 -3.89 2.93 -24.85
C LYS A 32 -2.74 1.96 -25.07
N ASP A 33 -1.86 1.84 -24.08
CA ASP A 33 -0.73 0.91 -24.10
C ASP A 33 -1.16 -0.52 -23.70
N LEU A 34 -2.37 -0.68 -23.17
CA LEU A 34 -3.00 -1.97 -22.91
C LEU A 34 -3.42 -2.65 -24.21
N SER A 35 -3.31 -3.98 -24.27
CA SER A 35 -3.83 -4.76 -25.39
C SER A 35 -5.35 -4.69 -25.45
N ASP A 36 -5.92 -4.74 -26.66
CA ASP A 36 -7.38 -4.65 -26.89
C ASP A 36 -8.17 -5.72 -26.10
N ASP A 37 -7.58 -6.88 -25.82
CA ASP A 37 -8.23 -7.98 -25.07
C ASP A 37 -8.03 -7.89 -23.53
N SER A 38 -7.29 -6.91 -23.02
CA SER A 38 -6.99 -6.84 -21.58
C SER A 38 -8.16 -6.25 -20.78
N THR A 39 -8.59 -6.97 -19.73
CA THR A 39 -9.62 -6.51 -18.78
C THR A 39 -9.04 -5.70 -17.61
N ASP A 40 -7.72 -5.53 -17.53
CA ASP A 40 -7.05 -4.82 -16.43
C ASP A 40 -7.10 -3.29 -16.63
N ILE A 41 -8.31 -2.72 -16.48
CA ILE A 41 -8.58 -1.30 -16.68
C ILE A 41 -8.49 -0.46 -15.40
N PHE A 42 -8.42 -1.09 -14.23
CA PHE A 42 -8.46 -0.42 -12.92
C PHE A 42 -7.06 -0.23 -12.33
N THR A 43 -6.89 0.81 -11.53
CA THR A 43 -5.65 1.05 -10.78
C THR A 43 -5.63 0.26 -9.49
N THR A 44 -4.48 -0.32 -9.15
CA THR A 44 -4.26 -0.95 -7.84
C THR A 44 -4.44 0.05 -6.70
N THR A 45 -5.21 -0.33 -5.70
CA THR A 45 -5.50 0.43 -4.49
C THR A 45 -4.55 0.06 -3.35
N VAL A 46 -4.62 0.82 -2.24
CA VAL A 46 -3.83 0.55 -1.02
C VAL A 46 -4.14 -0.83 -0.44
N LEU A 47 -5.37 -1.32 -0.61
CA LEU A 47 -5.78 -2.64 -0.14
C LEU A 47 -5.09 -3.73 -0.95
N ASP A 48 -5.03 -3.59 -2.27
CA ASP A 48 -4.35 -4.56 -3.14
C ASP A 48 -2.86 -4.67 -2.75
N HIS A 49 -2.23 -3.53 -2.48
CA HIS A 49 -0.84 -3.49 -1.99
C HIS A 49 -0.68 -4.13 -0.61
N TYR A 50 -1.68 -4.00 0.26
CA TYR A 50 -1.66 -4.59 1.60
C TYR A 50 -1.80 -6.11 1.57
N ILE A 51 -2.64 -6.65 0.69
CA ILE A 51 -2.77 -8.11 0.47
C ILE A 51 -1.45 -8.70 -0.04
N GLN A 52 -0.74 -7.96 -0.89
CA GLN A 52 0.53 -8.37 -1.50
C GLN A 52 1.77 -8.02 -0.67
N ARG A 53 1.61 -7.65 0.60
CA ARG A 53 2.74 -7.30 1.46
C ARG A 53 3.69 -8.49 1.67
N PRO A 54 5.01 -8.24 1.85
CA PRO A 54 5.96 -9.27 2.28
C PRO A 54 5.55 -9.91 3.60
N ASP A 55 5.98 -11.16 3.82
CA ASP A 55 5.68 -11.91 5.04
C ASP A 55 6.29 -11.25 6.30
N GLU A 56 7.37 -10.49 6.13
CA GLU A 56 7.97 -9.63 7.16
C GLU A 56 6.98 -8.61 7.76
N LEU A 57 5.97 -8.22 6.97
CA LEU A 57 4.97 -7.21 7.34
C LEU A 57 3.61 -7.83 7.70
N GLU A 58 3.53 -9.15 7.90
CA GLU A 58 2.27 -9.84 8.14
C GLU A 58 1.56 -9.34 9.41
N ALA A 59 2.34 -8.98 10.44
CA ALA A 59 1.85 -8.46 11.71
C ALA A 59 1.34 -7.00 11.66
N LEU A 60 1.54 -6.29 10.55
CA LEU A 60 1.04 -4.92 10.42
C LEU A 60 -0.44 -4.92 10.05
N CYS A 61 -1.22 -4.09 10.72
CA CYS A 61 -2.59 -3.80 10.32
C CYS A 61 -2.65 -2.83 9.12
N LEU A 62 -3.79 -2.83 8.43
CA LEU A 62 -4.04 -2.00 7.25
C LEU A 62 -3.81 -0.51 7.53
N ALA A 63 -4.27 -0.01 8.69
CA ALA A 63 -4.08 1.39 9.05
C ALA A 63 -2.60 1.75 9.16
N LYS A 64 -1.80 0.91 9.85
CA LYS A 64 -0.37 1.17 10.02
C LYS A 64 0.37 1.09 8.69
N PHE A 65 0.01 0.13 7.84
CA PHE A 65 0.54 0.01 6.49
C PHE A 65 0.24 1.25 5.64
N ALA A 66 -1.04 1.64 5.54
CA ALA A 66 -1.48 2.79 4.74
C ALA A 66 -0.85 4.12 5.20
N SER A 67 -0.64 4.28 6.51
CA SER A 67 -0.02 5.48 7.06
C SER A 67 1.48 5.53 6.76
N LEU A 68 2.21 4.44 6.99
CA LEU A 68 3.67 4.46 6.98
C LEU A 68 4.29 4.12 5.63
N TYR A 69 3.59 3.44 4.72
CA TYR A 69 4.20 2.99 3.47
C TYR A 69 3.77 3.83 2.25
N ASN A 70 4.74 4.05 1.36
CA ASN A 70 4.54 4.64 0.04
C ASN A 70 4.77 3.58 -1.03
N TYR A 71 3.84 3.49 -1.97
CA TYR A 71 3.90 2.60 -3.11
C TYR A 71 4.57 3.25 -4.33
N ARG A 72 5.33 2.46 -5.10
CA ARG A 72 5.76 2.76 -6.46
C ARG A 72 5.68 1.51 -7.33
N LYS A 73 5.14 1.66 -8.55
CA LYS A 73 5.07 0.59 -9.54
C LYS A 73 6.46 0.10 -9.99
N ASN A 74 7.37 1.04 -10.27
CA ASN A 74 8.71 0.73 -10.74
C ASN A 74 9.74 0.94 -9.63
N ARG A 75 10.76 0.08 -9.58
CA ARG A 75 11.91 0.27 -8.70
C ARG A 75 12.55 1.63 -9.01
N PRO A 76 12.72 2.53 -8.05
CA PRO A 76 13.44 3.76 -8.33
C PRO A 76 14.89 3.42 -8.67
N PRO A 77 15.53 4.23 -9.53
CA PRO A 77 16.96 4.08 -9.78
C PRO A 77 17.70 4.08 -8.44
N ARG A 78 18.63 3.13 -8.26
CA ARG A 78 19.49 3.04 -7.07
C ARG A 78 20.10 4.43 -6.86
N ASN A 79 19.65 5.15 -5.83
CA ASN A 79 20.29 6.40 -5.46
C ASN A 79 21.67 6.00 -4.93
N SER A 80 22.71 6.29 -5.69
CA SER A 80 24.08 5.87 -5.44
C SER A 80 24.62 6.55 -4.19
N LYS A 81 24.40 5.96 -3.01
CA LYS A 81 25.26 6.15 -1.84
C LYS A 81 25.46 4.80 -1.15
N SER A 82 26.65 4.24 -1.43
CA SER A 82 27.37 3.08 -0.83
C SER A 82 26.64 1.73 -0.88
N ILE A 83 27.23 0.64 -1.36
CA ILE A 83 28.60 0.16 -1.20
C ILE A 83 29.14 -0.34 -2.55
N ASN A 84 30.42 -0.07 -2.82
CA ASN A 84 31.15 -0.68 -3.93
C ASN A 84 31.22 -2.19 -3.67
N GLU A 85 30.79 -3.01 -4.63
CA GLU A 85 31.52 -4.19 -5.08
C GLU A 85 30.70 -4.87 -6.18
N ASP A 86 31.28 -4.83 -7.39
CA ASP A 86 31.48 -6.01 -8.22
C ASP A 86 30.96 -7.34 -7.62
N GLY A 87 30.05 -7.99 -8.37
CA GLY A 87 30.02 -9.45 -8.39
C GLY A 87 28.79 -10.12 -7.76
N SER A 88 28.23 -11.04 -8.56
CA SER A 88 27.37 -12.18 -8.22
C SER A 88 26.04 -11.93 -7.48
N GLY A 89 24.97 -12.37 -8.15
CA GLY A 89 23.71 -12.64 -7.49
C GLY A 89 23.87 -13.79 -6.52
N ASP A 90 23.67 -13.51 -5.26
CA ASP A 90 23.45 -14.48 -4.20
C ASP A 90 22.26 -13.99 -3.37
N GLU A 91 21.43 -14.93 -2.92
CA GLU A 91 20.40 -14.68 -1.91
C GLU A 91 21.11 -14.26 -0.61
N TRP A 92 20.99 -12.98 -0.24
CA TRP A 92 21.53 -12.48 1.02
C TRP A 92 20.40 -12.31 2.03
N ASP A 93 20.29 -13.32 2.91
CA ASP A 93 19.57 -13.25 4.17
C ASP A 93 20.41 -12.39 5.14
N PHE A 94 20.08 -11.10 5.25
CA PHE A 94 20.76 -10.18 6.16
C PHE A 94 19.76 -9.72 7.23
N GLU A 95 20.09 -9.89 8.50
CA GLU A 95 19.37 -9.25 9.60
C GLU A 95 19.57 -7.72 9.48
N ILE A 96 18.61 -7.05 8.83
CA ILE A 96 18.67 -5.62 8.60
C ILE A 96 18.27 -4.88 9.89
N GLU A 97 19.21 -4.08 10.41
CA GLU A 97 19.00 -3.15 11.51
C GLU A 97 17.82 -2.19 11.21
N GLU A 98 16.93 -1.96 12.18
CA GLU A 98 15.62 -1.29 12.03
C GLU A 98 15.71 0.13 11.39
N GLY A 99 16.87 0.77 11.49
CA GLY A 99 17.18 2.07 10.89
C GLY A 99 17.39 2.04 9.36
N ILE A 100 17.95 0.95 8.82
CA ILE A 100 18.27 0.80 7.39
C ILE A 100 17.00 0.49 6.58
N VAL A 101 16.09 -0.31 7.13
CA VAL A 101 14.80 -0.68 6.50
C VAL A 101 13.97 0.55 6.10
N ASN A 102 14.11 1.67 6.83
CA ASN A 102 13.35 2.90 6.57
C ASN A 102 13.71 3.58 5.24
N ASN A 103 14.86 3.27 4.63
CA ASN A 103 15.29 3.85 3.35
C ASN A 103 15.29 2.85 2.19
N VAL A 104 14.98 1.59 2.44
CA VAL A 104 14.98 0.52 1.43
C VAL A 104 13.60 0.39 0.79
N TRP A 105 13.60 0.05 -0.51
CA TRP A 105 12.39 -0.32 -1.25
C TRP A 105 12.20 -1.82 -1.14
N LEU A 106 11.16 -2.25 -0.43
CA LEU A 106 10.77 -3.64 -0.30
C LEU A 106 9.86 -4.03 -1.48
N PRO A 107 10.12 -5.15 -2.16
CA PRO A 107 9.24 -5.62 -3.24
C PRO A 107 7.91 -6.13 -2.68
N LEU A 108 6.81 -5.83 -3.36
CA LEU A 108 5.52 -6.50 -3.13
C LEU A 108 5.52 -7.87 -3.81
N LYS A 109 4.67 -8.77 -3.33
CA LYS A 109 4.43 -10.08 -3.96
C LYS A 109 3.87 -9.90 -5.37
N ASN A 110 3.99 -10.94 -6.20
CA ASN A 110 3.50 -11.00 -7.59
C ASN A 110 4.06 -9.88 -8.50
N ASN A 111 5.24 -9.33 -8.19
CA ASN A 111 5.84 -8.21 -8.90
C ASN A 111 4.92 -6.98 -9.00
N CYS A 112 4.04 -6.80 -8.02
CA CYS A 112 3.07 -5.70 -8.03
C CYS A 112 3.65 -4.35 -7.61
N GLY A 113 4.98 -4.22 -7.53
CA GLY A 113 5.71 -2.99 -7.32
C GLY A 113 6.54 -3.02 -6.03
N PHE A 114 6.82 -1.84 -5.48
CA PHE A 114 7.68 -1.67 -4.32
C PHE A 114 7.05 -0.73 -3.31
N ILE A 115 7.29 -1.01 -2.04
CA ILE A 115 6.89 -0.15 -0.92
C ILE A 115 8.12 0.38 -0.19
N ARG A 116 7.99 1.57 0.38
CA ARG A 116 9.01 2.15 1.25
C ARG A 116 8.35 2.77 2.47
N LYS A 117 8.95 2.50 3.63
CA LYS A 117 8.52 3.08 4.91
C LYS A 117 8.88 4.57 4.98
N ARG A 118 8.00 5.36 5.56
CA ARG A 118 8.15 6.79 5.82
C ARG A 118 8.55 7.02 7.26
N GLU A 119 9.30 8.09 7.49
CA GLU A 119 9.59 8.59 8.84
C GLU A 119 8.34 9.18 9.50
N ILE A 120 7.56 9.95 8.71
CA ILE A 120 6.32 10.57 9.17
C ILE A 120 5.14 9.93 8.45
N GLY A 121 4.26 9.31 9.24
CA GLY A 121 3.04 8.67 8.76
C GLY A 121 1.99 9.66 8.22
N LYS A 122 1.24 9.19 7.23
CA LYS A 122 0.09 9.91 6.64
C LYS A 122 -1.10 9.91 7.59
N VAL A 123 -1.91 10.96 7.50
CA VAL A 123 -3.24 10.99 8.13
C VAL A 123 -4.18 10.11 7.31
N ILE A 124 -4.77 9.10 7.95
CA ILE A 124 -5.70 8.19 7.30
C ILE A 124 -7.11 8.77 7.37
N ARG A 125 -7.80 8.74 6.24
CA ARG A 125 -9.24 8.96 6.14
C ARG A 125 -9.87 7.66 5.61
N TYR A 126 -11.10 7.40 6.02
CA TYR A 126 -11.85 6.20 5.65
C TYR A 126 -13.34 6.54 5.65
N VAL A 127 -14.22 5.59 5.32
CA VAL A 127 -15.65 5.84 5.10
C VAL A 127 -16.32 6.39 6.37
N ARG A 128 -16.01 5.81 7.53
CA ARG A 128 -16.49 6.24 8.86
C ARG A 128 -18.00 6.05 9.01
N PHE A 129 -18.42 4.79 9.00
CA PHE A 129 -19.83 4.42 9.19
C PHE A 129 -20.36 4.95 10.52
N ASN A 130 -21.64 5.35 10.55
CA ASN A 130 -22.27 5.79 11.79
C ASN A 130 -22.68 4.55 12.60
N LYS A 131 -22.14 4.41 13.82
CA LYS A 131 -22.44 3.31 14.73
C LYS A 131 -23.94 3.14 15.01
N GLU A 132 -24.69 4.23 15.12
CA GLU A 132 -26.12 4.18 15.48
C GLU A 132 -27.01 3.68 14.34
N CYS A 133 -26.59 3.91 13.09
CA CYS A 133 -27.37 3.56 11.91
C CYS A 133 -26.87 2.26 11.25
N HIS A 134 -25.57 2.01 11.32
CA HIS A 134 -24.88 0.93 10.64
C HIS A 134 -23.82 0.31 11.57
N GLU A 135 -24.29 -0.33 12.64
CA GLU A 135 -23.45 -0.90 13.68
C GLU A 135 -22.50 -1.98 13.14
N ASP A 136 -23.00 -2.90 12.32
CA ASP A 136 -22.20 -3.97 11.72
C ASP A 136 -21.08 -3.43 10.84
N ASP A 137 -21.39 -2.48 9.95
CA ASP A 137 -20.40 -1.86 9.07
C ASP A 137 -19.36 -1.06 9.86
N TYR A 138 -19.76 -0.42 10.95
CA TYR A 138 -18.85 0.29 11.85
C TYR A 138 -17.84 -0.66 12.51
N TYR A 139 -18.29 -1.79 13.05
CA TYR A 139 -17.38 -2.75 13.67
C TYR A 139 -16.50 -3.46 12.64
N ARG A 140 -17.07 -3.84 11.49
CA ARG A 140 -16.33 -4.41 10.36
C ARG A 140 -15.20 -3.49 9.90
N GLU A 141 -15.49 -2.20 9.70
CA GLU A 141 -14.50 -1.20 9.31
C GLU A 141 -13.35 -1.09 10.33
N ASN A 142 -13.66 -1.12 11.63
CA ASN A 142 -12.63 -1.07 12.67
C ASN A 142 -11.76 -2.34 12.69
N LEU A 143 -12.37 -3.52 12.56
CA LEU A 143 -11.62 -4.78 12.45
C LEU A 143 -10.71 -4.76 11.22
N MET A 144 -11.25 -4.36 10.07
CA MET A 144 -10.49 -4.23 8.83
C MET A 144 -9.31 -3.26 8.93
N LEU A 145 -9.43 -2.16 9.69
CA LEU A 145 -8.35 -1.18 9.81
C LEU A 145 -7.28 -1.59 10.81
N TYR A 146 -7.67 -2.18 11.95
CA TYR A 146 -6.79 -2.33 13.11
C TYR A 146 -6.39 -3.78 13.42
N LEU A 147 -7.09 -4.78 12.88
CA LEU A 147 -6.66 -6.16 12.94
C LEU A 147 -5.74 -6.48 11.74
N PRO A 148 -4.63 -7.21 11.92
CA PRO A 148 -3.88 -7.78 10.81
C PRO A 148 -4.71 -8.86 10.10
N TRP A 149 -4.75 -8.83 8.77
CA TRP A 149 -5.49 -9.78 7.92
C TRP A 149 -4.84 -9.84 6.53
N ARG A 150 -5.06 -10.91 5.77
CA ARG A 150 -4.57 -11.00 4.39
C ARG A 150 -5.68 -11.15 3.36
N ASP A 151 -6.76 -11.84 3.68
CA ASP A 151 -7.94 -11.91 2.84
C ASP A 151 -9.18 -11.44 3.63
N GLU A 152 -9.89 -10.47 3.06
CA GLU A 152 -11.06 -9.83 3.66
C GLU A 152 -12.26 -10.80 3.82
N ASN A 153 -12.27 -11.92 3.08
CA ASN A 153 -13.38 -12.87 3.10
C ASN A 153 -13.14 -14.07 4.04
N THR A 154 -11.88 -14.39 4.35
CA THR A 154 -11.55 -15.59 5.13
C THR A 154 -11.06 -15.29 6.54
N ASP A 155 -10.42 -14.12 6.75
CA ASP A 155 -9.91 -13.67 8.05
C ASP A 155 -10.89 -12.68 8.73
#